data_AF-A0A0S7ZFY1-F1
#
_entry.id   AF-A0A0S7ZFY1-F1
#
_cell.length_a   1.000
_cell.length_b   1.000
_cell.length_c   1.000
_cell.angle_alpha   90.00
_cell.angle_beta   90.00
_cell.angle_gamma   90.00
#
_symmetry.space_group_name_H-M   'P 1'
#
loop_
_entity.id
_entity.type
_entity.pdbx_description
1 polymer ?
#
loop_
_entity_poly.entity_id
_entity_poly.type
_entity_poly.pdbx_seq_one_letter_code
_entity_poly.pdbx_strand_id
1 'polypeptide(L)'
;MGEKKEEAKPLEKERVHVEVTPKKDGEGVDDSENQGYSKKVKKRLKDEVTKVIKEKKGDGAKKQLDAADEAIDEAKKKVSPQKVEKIRVKVEGESDGDQVVRERTVKPKGDG
;
A
#
# COMPACT_ATOMS: atom_id res chain seq x y z
N MET A 1 23.82 -32.81 3.14
CA MET A 1 23.57 -31.40 3.51
C MET A 1 22.08 -31.17 3.31
N GLY A 2 21.30 -31.22 4.38
CA GLY A 2 19.88 -30.88 4.30
C GLY A 2 19.77 -29.37 4.26
N GLU A 3 19.47 -28.81 3.08
CA GLU A 3 19.06 -27.42 2.98
C GLU A 3 17.82 -27.27 3.85
N LYS A 4 17.97 -26.65 5.02
CA LYS A 4 16.83 -26.17 5.80
C LYS A 4 16.13 -25.19 4.87
N LYS A 5 15.03 -25.63 4.26
CA LYS A 5 13.99 -24.73 3.78
C LYS A 5 13.61 -23.91 5.01
N GLU A 6 14.20 -22.73 5.14
CA GLU A 6 13.71 -21.70 6.03
C GLU A 6 12.29 -21.45 5.53
N GLU A 7 11.33 -22.11 6.18
CA GLU A 7 9.93 -22.02 5.86
C GLU A 7 9.60 -20.55 6.06
N ALA A 8 9.47 -19.82 4.94
CA ALA A 8 9.31 -18.38 4.98
C ALA A 8 8.03 -18.10 5.75
N LYS A 9 8.17 -17.68 7.03
CA LYS A 9 7.00 -17.55 7.88
C LYS A 9 6.12 -16.43 7.33
N PRO A 10 4.79 -16.62 7.32
CA PRO A 10 3.87 -15.58 6.89
C PRO A 10 3.91 -14.39 7.85
N LEU A 11 3.53 -13.23 7.33
CA LEU A 11 3.12 -12.09 8.13
C LEU A 11 1.80 -12.44 8.85
N GLU A 12 1.83 -12.46 10.17
CA GLU A 12 0.67 -12.59 11.05
C GLU A 12 0.22 -11.23 11.58
N LYS A 13 -1.02 -11.13 12.06
CA LYS A 13 -1.61 -9.88 12.60
C LYS A 13 -1.43 -8.65 11.68
N GLU A 14 -1.46 -8.89 10.37
CA GLU A 14 -1.26 -7.88 9.33
C GLU A 14 -2.22 -6.69 9.48
N ARG A 15 -1.67 -5.47 9.44
CA ARG A 15 -2.39 -4.20 9.46
C ARG A 15 -1.88 -3.33 8.34
N VAL A 16 -2.82 -2.84 7.52
CA VAL A 16 -2.51 -1.93 6.42
C VAL A 16 -3.04 -0.55 6.78
N HIS A 17 -2.13 0.41 6.92
CA HIS A 17 -2.42 1.82 7.07
C HIS A 17 -2.16 2.54 5.76
N VAL A 18 -3.17 3.26 5.26
CA VAL A 18 -3.05 4.06 4.04
C VAL A 18 -3.35 5.51 4.38
N GLU A 19 -2.44 6.39 4.02
CA GLU A 19 -2.55 7.84 4.13
C GLU A 19 -2.46 8.43 2.73
N VAL A 20 -3.45 9.23 2.36
CA VAL A 20 -3.50 9.93 1.08
C VAL A 20 -3.43 11.41 1.39
N THR A 21 -2.40 12.08 0.89
CA THR A 21 -2.25 13.53 0.99
C THR A 21 -2.80 14.15 -0.30
N PRO A 22 -3.94 14.86 -0.25
CA PRO A 22 -4.43 15.61 -1.41
C PRO A 22 -3.48 16.76 -1.75
N LYS A 23 -3.46 17.19 -3.02
CA LYS A 23 -2.78 18.44 -3.39
C LYS A 23 -3.52 19.64 -2.80
N LYS A 24 -2.76 20.57 -2.20
CA LYS A 24 -3.29 21.83 -1.66
C LYS A 24 -3.39 22.95 -2.69
N ASP A 25 -2.70 22.85 -3.82
CA ASP A 25 -2.49 23.95 -4.76
C ASP A 25 -3.12 23.69 -6.14
N GLY A 26 -4.45 23.59 -6.18
CA GLY A 26 -5.20 23.44 -7.43
C GLY A 26 -6.30 24.48 -7.54
N GLU A 27 -6.03 25.58 -8.24
CA GLU A 27 -7.06 26.47 -8.77
C GLU A 27 -8.07 25.61 -9.57
N GLY A 28 -9.31 25.48 -9.07
CA GLY A 28 -10.40 24.76 -9.75
C GLY A 28 -10.73 23.32 -9.31
N VAL A 29 -10.16 22.80 -8.21
CA VAL A 29 -10.62 21.52 -7.63
C VAL A 29 -11.56 21.79 -6.46
N ASP A 30 -12.86 21.59 -6.67
CA ASP A 30 -13.90 21.71 -5.64
C ASP A 30 -13.54 20.88 -4.39
N ASP A 31 -13.48 21.50 -3.21
CA ASP A 31 -13.02 20.87 -1.95
C ASP A 31 -13.87 19.62 -1.60
N SER A 32 -15.15 19.64 -1.99
CA SER A 32 -16.08 18.51 -1.84
C SER A 32 -15.71 17.28 -2.68
N GLU A 33 -15.19 17.47 -3.90
CA GLU A 33 -14.82 16.36 -4.78
C GLU A 33 -13.46 15.76 -4.38
N ASN A 34 -12.52 16.59 -3.92
CA ASN A 34 -11.16 16.16 -3.59
C ASN A 34 -11.09 15.29 -2.32
N GLN A 35 -11.92 15.61 -1.33
CA GLN A 35 -12.08 14.77 -0.13
C GLN A 35 -12.73 13.42 -0.44
N GLY A 36 -13.75 13.40 -1.31
CA GLY A 36 -14.38 12.16 -1.78
C GLY A 36 -13.40 11.27 -2.53
N TYR A 37 -12.59 11.87 -3.40
CA TYR A 37 -11.57 11.17 -4.17
C TYR A 37 -10.48 10.56 -3.28
N SER A 38 -9.89 11.34 -2.36
CA SER A 38 -8.83 10.86 -1.46
C SER A 38 -9.32 9.72 -0.56
N LYS A 39 -10.55 9.81 -0.04
CA LYS A 39 -11.20 8.71 0.71
C LYS A 39 -11.36 7.45 -0.15
N LYS A 40 -11.77 7.61 -1.42
CA LYS A 40 -11.92 6.49 -2.36
C LYS A 40 -10.59 5.83 -2.68
N VAL A 41 -9.54 6.62 -2.93
CA VAL A 41 -8.17 6.14 -3.16
C VAL A 41 -7.66 5.38 -1.93
N LYS A 42 -7.79 5.98 -0.73
CA LYS A 42 -7.41 5.34 0.55
C LYS A 42 -8.11 4.00 0.73
N LYS A 43 -9.43 3.95 0.51
CA LYS A 43 -10.23 2.72 0.65
C LYS A 43 -9.79 1.65 -0.35
N ARG A 44 -9.65 2.00 -1.64
CA ARG A 44 -9.23 1.06 -2.69
C ARG A 44 -7.84 0.48 -2.42
N LEU A 45 -6.86 1.33 -2.13
CA LEU A 45 -5.49 0.91 -1.83
C LEU A 45 -5.44 -0.02 -0.63
N LYS A 46 -6.15 0.32 0.45
CA LYS A 46 -6.20 -0.52 1.64
C LYS A 46 -6.76 -1.91 1.31
N ASP A 47 -7.85 -1.97 0.56
CA ASP A 47 -8.51 -3.22 0.19
C ASP A 47 -7.62 -4.08 -0.72
N GLU A 48 -7.04 -3.51 -1.77
CA GLU A 48 -6.12 -4.20 -2.69
C GLU A 48 -4.89 -4.74 -1.96
N VAL A 49 -4.23 -3.89 -1.15
CA VAL A 49 -3.03 -4.30 -0.41
C VAL A 49 -3.35 -5.39 0.61
N THR A 50 -4.44 -5.24 1.39
CA THR A 50 -4.87 -6.29 2.32
C THR A 50 -5.23 -7.59 1.59
N LYS A 51 -5.88 -7.52 0.43
CA LYS A 51 -6.20 -8.70 -0.36
C LYS A 51 -4.94 -9.42 -0.82
N VAL A 52 -3.99 -8.69 -1.40
CA VAL A 52 -2.74 -9.27 -1.92
C VAL A 52 -1.89 -9.89 -0.81
N ILE A 53 -1.77 -9.24 0.36
CA ILE A 53 -1.06 -9.80 1.51
C ILE A 53 -1.70 -11.12 1.95
N LYS A 54 -3.04 -11.20 1.99
CA LYS A 54 -3.75 -12.45 2.31
C LYS A 54 -3.56 -13.53 1.26
N GLU A 55 -3.65 -13.18 -0.03
CA GLU A 55 -3.45 -14.12 -1.14
C GLU A 55 -2.02 -14.69 -1.15
N LYS A 56 -1.03 -13.89 -0.75
CA LYS A 56 0.39 -14.27 -0.67
C LYS A 56 0.82 -14.82 0.68
N LYS A 57 -0.11 -15.06 1.62
CA LYS A 57 0.23 -15.54 2.97
C LYS A 57 1.04 -16.85 2.94
N GLY A 58 0.72 -17.76 2.04
CA GLY A 58 1.47 -19.02 1.89
C GLY A 58 2.90 -18.88 1.35
N ASP A 59 3.27 -17.72 0.79
CA ASP A 59 4.58 -17.48 0.21
C ASP A 59 5.60 -16.86 1.20
N GLY A 60 5.13 -16.50 2.41
CA GLY A 60 5.93 -15.87 3.47
C GLY A 60 5.91 -14.34 3.46
N ALA A 61 6.30 -13.76 4.59
CA ALA A 61 6.24 -12.32 4.87
C ALA A 61 6.90 -11.45 3.79
N LYS A 62 8.07 -11.87 3.30
CA LYS A 62 8.80 -11.14 2.27
C LYS A 62 7.99 -11.01 0.98
N LYS A 63 7.38 -12.10 0.48
CA LYS A 63 6.59 -12.06 -0.76
C LYS A 63 5.27 -11.32 -0.58
N GLN A 64 4.66 -11.39 0.60
CA GLN A 64 3.47 -10.60 0.91
C GLN A 64 3.76 -9.10 0.82
N LEU A 65 4.89 -8.66 1.38
CA LEU A 65 5.31 -7.27 1.35
C LEU A 65 5.69 -6.82 -0.06
N ASP A 66 6.37 -7.66 -0.84
CA ASP A 66 6.74 -7.38 -2.23
C ASP A 66 5.50 -7.23 -3.13
N ALA A 67 4.53 -8.14 -2.98
CA ALA A 67 3.28 -8.07 -3.73
C ALA A 67 2.40 -6.88 -3.28
N ALA A 68 2.41 -6.53 -1.98
CA ALA A 68 1.81 -5.27 -1.50
C ALA A 68 2.46 -4.06 -2.18
N ASP A 69 3.79 -4.07 -2.29
CA ASP A 69 4.59 -3.06 -2.96
C ASP A 69 4.22 -2.91 -4.44
N GLU A 70 4.01 -4.01 -5.16
CA GLU A 70 3.51 -4.00 -6.54
C GLU A 70 2.08 -3.44 -6.65
N ALA A 71 1.18 -3.85 -5.75
CA ALA A 71 -0.20 -3.36 -5.72
C ALA A 71 -0.27 -1.84 -5.50
N ILE A 72 0.60 -1.28 -4.65
CA ILE A 72 0.73 0.16 -4.44
C ILE A 72 1.21 0.86 -5.72
N ASP A 73 2.17 0.26 -6.42
CA ASP A 73 2.74 0.77 -7.67
C ASP A 73 1.75 0.74 -8.85
N GLU A 74 0.86 -0.24 -8.89
CA GLU A 74 -0.24 -0.30 -9.86
C GLU A 74 -1.36 0.69 -9.50
N ALA A 75 -1.70 0.78 -8.22
CA ALA A 75 -2.74 1.67 -7.75
C ALA A 75 -2.36 3.14 -7.95
N LYS A 76 -1.10 3.55 -7.73
CA LYS A 76 -0.67 4.94 -7.94
C LYS A 76 -0.83 5.39 -9.40
N LYS A 77 -0.75 4.48 -10.39
CA LYS A 77 -0.98 4.79 -11.81
C LYS A 77 -2.44 5.17 -12.09
N LYS A 78 -3.37 4.65 -11.29
CA LYS A 78 -4.82 4.94 -11.37
C LYS A 78 -5.21 6.17 -10.56
N VAL A 79 -4.27 6.79 -9.84
CA VAL A 79 -4.50 7.97 -9.02
C VAL A 79 -4.15 9.23 -9.81
N SER A 80 -5.08 10.19 -9.82
CA SER A 80 -4.88 11.47 -10.48
C SER A 80 -3.82 12.31 -9.74
N PRO A 81 -2.68 12.62 -10.38
CA PRO A 81 -1.60 13.44 -9.82
C PRO A 81 -1.99 14.92 -9.64
N GLN A 82 -3.13 15.32 -10.20
CA GLN A 82 -3.73 16.64 -10.01
C GLN A 82 -4.53 16.74 -8.70
N LYS A 83 -5.10 15.62 -8.22
CA LYS A 83 -5.91 15.58 -6.99
C LYS A 83 -5.09 15.13 -5.77
N VAL A 84 -4.12 14.24 -5.97
CA VAL A 84 -3.31 13.64 -4.90
C VAL A 84 -1.84 14.02 -5.07
N GLU A 85 -1.23 14.50 -3.99
CA GLU A 85 0.19 14.85 -3.96
C GLU A 85 1.07 13.62 -3.70
N LYS A 86 0.71 12.85 -2.67
CA LYS A 86 1.45 11.66 -2.24
C LYS A 86 0.54 10.66 -1.54
N ILE A 87 0.96 9.41 -1.59
CA ILE A 87 0.29 8.27 -0.98
C ILE A 87 1.33 7.54 -0.14
N ARG A 88 1.05 7.39 1.15
CA ARG A 88 1.87 6.64 2.09
C ARG A 88 1.13 5.38 2.51
N VAL A 89 1.77 4.23 2.36
CA VAL A 89 1.22 2.93 2.71
C VAL A 89 2.18 2.27 3.68
N LYS A 90 1.67 1.92 4.86
CA LYS A 90 2.40 1.22 5.91
C LYS A 90 1.74 -0.13 6.13
N VAL A 91 2.51 -1.19 5.96
CA VAL A 91 2.13 -2.56 6.26
C VAL A 91 2.86 -2.98 7.52
N GLU A 92 2.11 -3.37 8.53
CA GLU A 92 2.61 -3.86 9.81
C GLU A 92 2.17 -5.31 9.97
N GLY A 93 2.99 -6.14 10.59
CA GLY A 93 2.61 -7.48 11.00
C GLY A 93 3.70 -8.10 11.85
N GLU A 94 3.55 -9.38 12.15
CA GLU A 94 4.46 -10.16 12.97
C GLU A 94 4.98 -11.32 12.12
N SER A 95 6.29 -11.50 12.01
CA SER A 95 6.91 -12.67 11.35
C SER A 95 7.94 -13.20 12.31
N ASP A 96 7.94 -14.52 12.54
CA ASP A 96 8.94 -15.16 13.40
C ASP A 96 8.97 -14.69 14.86
N GLY A 97 7.92 -14.00 15.32
CA GLY A 97 7.87 -13.37 16.64
C GLY A 97 8.40 -11.93 16.68
N ASP A 98 8.91 -11.43 15.54
CA ASP A 98 9.38 -10.05 15.38
C ASP A 98 8.31 -9.18 14.71
N GLN A 99 8.17 -7.93 15.17
CA GLN A 99 7.30 -6.96 14.53
C GLN A 99 7.95 -6.46 13.23
N VAL A 100 7.35 -6.82 12.09
CA VAL A 100 7.76 -6.37 10.77
C VAL A 100 6.92 -5.17 10.37
N VAL A 101 7.59 -4.05 10.12
CA VAL A 101 6.97 -2.81 9.65
C VAL A 101 7.63 -2.40 8.34
N ARG A 102 6.82 -2.31 7.28
CA ARG A 102 7.25 -1.84 5.97
C ARG A 102 6.42 -0.64 5.56
N GLU A 103 7.10 0.45 5.28
CA GLU A 103 6.45 1.68 4.85
C GLU A 103 6.99 2.11 3.50
N ARG A 104 6.07 2.50 2.61
CA ARG A 104 6.42 3.09 1.33
C ARG A 104 5.60 4.34 1.05
N THR A 105 6.28 5.35 0.56
CA THR A 105 5.65 6.57 0.06
C THR A 105 5.82 6.62 -1.46
N VAL A 106 4.72 6.78 -2.18
CA VAL A 106 4.69 6.93 -3.63
C VAL A 106 4.01 8.25 -4.01
N LYS A 107 4.48 8.87 -5.10
CA LYS A 107 3.81 9.99 -5.73
C LYS A 107 3.10 9.48 -6.98
N PRO A 108 1.81 9.81 -7.20
CA PRO A 108 1.19 9.56 -8.48
C PRO A 108 1.98 10.33 -9.54
N LYS A 109 2.53 9.64 -10.53
CA LYS A 109 3.14 10.31 -11.68
C LYS A 109 2.02 10.63 -12.66
N GLY A 110 1.89 11.91 -13.01
CA GLY A 110 1.32 12.28 -14.28
C GLY A 110 2.41 12.28 -15.31
N ASP A 111 2.14 11.72 -16.48
CA ASP A 111 2.65 12.32 -17.70
C ASP A 111 2.08 13.75 -17.72
N GLY A 112 2.86 14.70 -17.24
CA GLY A 112 2.57 16.12 -17.22
C GLY A 112 3.82 16.86 -17.66
#